data_AF-A0A4R7JQK9-F1
#
_entry.id   AF-A0A4R7JQK9-F1
#
_cell.length_a   1.000
_cell.length_b   1.000
_cell.length_c   1.000
_cell.angle_alpha   90.00
_cell.angle_beta   90.00
_cell.angle_gamma   90.00
#
_symmetry.space_group_name_H-M   'P 1'
#
loop_
_entity.id
_entity.type
_entity.pdbx_description
1 polymer ?
#
loop_
_entity_poly.entity_id
_entity_poly.type
_entity_poly.pdbx_seq_one_letter_code
_entity_poly.pdbx_strand_id
1 'polypeptide(L)'
;MADVESEMRSIGETARDSGLGVSALRFYDRAGVLVPARVDPVSGYRWYAPEQLEEARLLARLRRAGMPLADVRLVLAGWSGPDTDLVRGLLGAHLRRLERGLTEARGEFSALEALLDRRENPMTASPLTGIVRLSLSASALAGALDAVRFAVATDPELPMLGGVLFDVDGDALRVVATDRYRMAVARVAGAGHGGPREQVLVPAPLVDAMRALLGDDGAADFALEGDRVTLEAGERRVSGERLAHDFPDYRRLVRLPSGRRVVVDVPGFREALEAGPVRVAEAGEPGRAARDVSVLATADDGAVVVCGDGDEDGNDVGVDRGFLLDALAAAGRDRLVLEFGAAPTTPLAIRRVDDEETFSLLMPVRLDD
;
A
#
# COMPACT_ATOMS: atom_id res chain seq x y z
N MET A 1 50.86 -21.84 27.44
CA MET A 1 50.98 -22.14 25.98
C MET A 1 50.64 -23.61 25.65
N ALA A 2 49.91 -24.32 26.52
CA ALA A 2 49.48 -25.71 26.31
C ALA A 2 47.95 -25.89 26.26
N ASP A 3 47.18 -24.79 26.34
CA ASP A 3 45.72 -24.80 26.42
C ASP A 3 45.02 -24.46 25.07
N VAL A 4 45.77 -23.94 24.09
CA VAL A 4 45.21 -23.49 22.79
C VAL A 4 45.15 -24.64 21.76
N GLU A 5 45.96 -25.69 21.92
CA GLU A 5 45.89 -26.86 21.04
C GLU A 5 44.69 -27.79 21.36
N SER A 6 44.06 -27.66 22.53
CA SER A 6 42.93 -28.49 22.96
C SER A 6 41.55 -28.03 22.44
N GLU A 7 41.46 -26.88 21.75
CA GLU A 7 40.18 -26.32 21.25
C GLU A 7 40.08 -26.24 19.72
N MET A 8 41.06 -26.79 18.98
CA MET A 8 40.98 -26.85 17.52
C MET A 8 39.84 -27.76 17.07
N ARG A 9 38.96 -27.23 16.21
CA ARG A 9 37.81 -27.96 15.67
C ARG A 9 38.14 -28.56 14.31
N SER A 10 37.75 -29.82 14.13
CA SER A 10 37.85 -30.47 12.83
C SER A 10 36.92 -29.83 11.81
N ILE A 11 37.21 -29.98 10.51
CA ILE A 11 36.31 -29.48 9.44
C ILE A 11 34.86 -29.98 9.56
N GLY A 12 34.65 -31.19 10.10
CA GLY A 12 33.31 -31.74 10.34
C GLY A 12 32.57 -31.05 11.48
N GLU A 13 33.27 -30.74 12.56
CA GLU A 13 32.71 -30.00 13.71
C GLU A 13 32.44 -28.54 13.33
N THR A 14 33.41 -27.87 12.69
CA THR A 14 33.22 -26.51 12.17
C THR A 14 32.07 -26.44 11.19
N ALA A 15 31.89 -27.44 10.32
CA ALA A 15 30.77 -27.47 9.39
C ALA A 15 29.42 -27.52 10.12
N ARG A 16 29.32 -28.39 11.14
CA ARG A 16 28.11 -28.52 11.96
C ARG A 16 27.80 -27.24 12.72
N ASP A 17 28.82 -26.61 13.30
CA ASP A 17 28.65 -25.51 14.26
C ASP A 17 28.59 -24.12 13.60
N SER A 18 29.06 -23.99 12.36
CA SER A 18 28.95 -22.77 11.55
C SER A 18 27.73 -22.73 10.63
N GLY A 19 27.12 -23.89 10.36
CA GLY A 19 26.08 -24.03 9.35
C GLY A 19 26.58 -23.98 7.90
N LEU A 20 27.90 -24.02 7.69
CA LEU A 20 28.52 -24.20 6.37
C LEU A 20 28.80 -25.68 6.13
N GLY A 21 28.37 -26.23 4.99
CA GLY A 21 28.73 -27.62 4.65
C GLY A 21 30.25 -27.81 4.50
N VAL A 22 30.73 -29.04 4.70
CA VAL A 22 32.17 -29.39 4.54
C VAL A 22 32.71 -28.99 3.17
N SER A 23 31.92 -29.17 2.11
CA SER A 23 32.29 -28.76 0.75
C SER A 23 32.38 -27.23 0.61
N ALA A 24 31.56 -26.47 1.33
CA ALA A 24 31.61 -25.01 1.34
C ALA A 24 32.86 -24.51 2.06
N LEU A 25 33.23 -25.10 3.20
CA LEU A 25 34.48 -24.77 3.90
C LEU A 25 35.71 -25.02 3.02
N ARG A 26 35.74 -26.13 2.26
CA ARG A 26 36.81 -26.40 1.28
C ARG A 26 36.82 -25.39 0.13
N PHE A 27 35.65 -24.92 -0.30
CA PHE A 27 35.54 -23.89 -1.32
C PHE A 27 36.09 -22.55 -0.82
N TYR A 28 35.74 -22.13 0.40
CA TYR A 28 36.18 -20.87 0.98
C TYR A 28 37.66 -20.85 1.33
N ASP A 29 38.22 -21.99 1.73
CA ASP A 29 39.67 -22.19 1.86
C ASP A 29 40.37 -21.89 0.52
N ARG A 30 39.96 -22.55 -0.57
CA ARG A 30 40.53 -22.32 -1.91
C ARG A 30 40.32 -20.89 -2.42
N ALA A 31 39.21 -20.25 -2.04
CA ALA A 31 38.90 -18.88 -2.41
C ALA A 31 39.64 -17.83 -1.55
N GLY A 32 40.38 -18.27 -0.51
CA GLY A 32 41.08 -17.38 0.42
C GLY A 32 40.15 -16.54 1.29
N VAL A 33 38.93 -17.02 1.53
CA VAL A 33 37.89 -16.31 2.30
C VAL A 33 37.91 -16.76 3.77
N LEU A 34 38.10 -18.06 4.01
CA LEU A 34 38.25 -18.64 5.34
C LEU A 34 39.30 -19.76 5.26
N VAL A 35 40.55 -19.40 5.51
CA VAL A 35 41.70 -20.32 5.42
C VAL A 35 41.86 -21.05 6.76
N PRO A 36 41.88 -22.39 6.80
CA PRO A 36 42.01 -23.16 8.05
C PRO A 36 43.32 -22.83 8.78
N ALA A 37 43.27 -22.74 10.11
CA ALA A 37 44.44 -22.48 10.96
C ALA A 37 45.54 -23.55 10.80
N ARG A 38 45.17 -24.81 10.57
CA ARG A 38 46.13 -25.89 10.32
C ARG A 38 45.60 -26.85 9.27
N VAL A 39 46.45 -27.21 8.32
CA VAL A 39 46.22 -28.30 7.38
C VAL A 39 47.27 -29.37 7.63
N ASP A 40 46.83 -30.60 7.86
CA ASP A 40 47.73 -31.75 7.99
C ASP A 40 48.47 -31.98 6.66
N PRO A 41 49.82 -31.97 6.65
CA PRO A 41 50.61 -32.06 5.43
C PRO A 41 50.56 -33.44 4.76
N VAL A 42 50.13 -34.49 5.46
CA VAL A 42 50.06 -35.87 4.96
C VAL A 42 48.61 -36.21 4.56
N SER A 43 47.64 -35.94 5.42
CA SER A 43 46.24 -36.29 5.17
C SER A 43 45.43 -35.19 4.47
N GLY A 44 45.94 -33.96 4.42
CA GLY A 44 45.22 -32.79 3.92
C GLY A 44 44.02 -32.39 4.79
N TYR A 45 43.92 -32.93 6.00
CA TYR A 45 42.83 -32.68 6.93
C TYR A 45 42.92 -31.28 7.53
N ARG A 46 41.77 -30.60 7.66
CA ARG A 46 41.69 -29.18 8.04
C ARG A 46 41.18 -29.02 9.46
N TRP A 47 41.86 -28.13 10.18
CA TRP A 47 41.55 -27.74 11.54
C TRP A 47 41.37 -26.23 11.62
N TYR A 48 40.35 -25.81 12.37
CA TYR A 48 39.95 -24.42 12.54
C TYR A 48 40.09 -24.03 14.01
N ALA A 49 40.57 -22.80 14.27
CA ALA A 49 40.62 -22.25 15.62
C ALA A 49 39.23 -21.76 16.08
N PRO A 50 38.98 -21.60 17.39
CA PRO A 50 37.71 -21.10 17.92
C PRO A 50 37.27 -19.76 17.34
N GLU A 51 38.19 -18.84 17.07
CA GLU A 51 37.90 -17.52 16.49
C GLU A 51 37.38 -17.63 15.06
N GLN A 52 37.89 -18.62 14.31
CA GLN A 52 37.47 -18.90 12.93
C GLN A 52 36.05 -19.47 12.86
N LEU A 53 35.52 -20.00 13.97
CA LEU A 53 34.14 -20.44 14.02
C LEU A 53 33.17 -19.24 13.98
N GLU A 54 33.50 -18.14 14.64
CA GLU A 54 32.68 -16.92 14.60
C GLU A 54 32.73 -16.28 13.21
N GLU A 55 33.90 -16.24 12.58
CA GLU A 55 34.05 -15.81 11.17
C GLU A 55 33.24 -16.72 10.22
N ALA A 56 33.27 -18.04 10.44
CA ALA A 56 32.48 -18.99 9.65
C ALA A 56 30.97 -18.79 9.82
N ARG A 57 30.50 -18.50 11.04
CA ARG A 57 29.09 -18.19 11.33
C ARG A 57 28.67 -16.89 10.66
N LEU A 58 29.50 -15.86 10.72
CA LEU A 58 29.27 -14.60 10.03
C LEU A 58 29.18 -14.80 8.51
N LEU A 59 30.15 -15.51 7.93
CA LEU A 59 30.17 -15.90 6.53
C LEU A 59 28.87 -16.62 6.11
N ALA A 60 28.38 -17.54 6.93
CA ALA A 60 27.12 -18.24 6.68
C ALA A 60 25.91 -17.29 6.64
N ARG A 61 25.86 -16.29 7.55
CA ARG A 61 24.80 -15.27 7.59
C ARG A 61 24.84 -14.37 6.36
N LEU A 62 26.01 -13.85 5.99
CA LEU A 62 26.19 -12.98 4.83
C LEU A 62 25.83 -13.69 3.52
N ARG A 63 26.20 -14.98 3.39
CA ARG A 63 25.80 -15.80 2.24
C ARG A 63 24.29 -16.01 2.17
N ARG A 64 23.62 -16.25 3.31
CA ARG A 64 22.16 -16.40 3.35
C ARG A 64 21.45 -15.10 2.97
N ALA A 65 22.04 -13.96 3.32
CA ALA A 65 21.58 -12.64 2.90
C ALA A 65 21.91 -12.30 1.43
N GLY A 66 22.47 -13.24 0.66
CA GLY A 66 22.78 -13.05 -0.76
C GLY A 66 23.91 -12.06 -1.04
N MET A 67 24.78 -11.79 -0.06
CA MET A 67 25.90 -10.87 -0.24
C MET A 67 26.93 -11.43 -1.24
N PRO A 68 27.42 -10.63 -2.20
CA PRO A 68 28.47 -11.04 -3.14
C PRO A 68 29.75 -11.46 -2.42
N LEU A 69 30.45 -12.47 -2.95
CA LEU A 69 31.65 -13.02 -2.32
C LEU A 69 32.77 -11.96 -2.12
N ALA A 70 32.88 -10.99 -3.02
CA ALA A 70 33.83 -9.88 -2.89
C ALA A 70 33.54 -9.02 -1.64
N ASP A 71 32.26 -8.73 -1.38
CA ASP A 71 31.84 -7.92 -0.24
C ASP A 71 31.97 -8.70 1.07
N VAL A 72 31.66 -10.01 1.09
CA VAL A 72 31.86 -10.79 2.33
C VAL A 72 33.34 -10.86 2.71
N ARG A 73 34.28 -10.86 1.76
CA ARG A 73 35.71 -10.79 2.06
C ARG A 73 36.09 -9.49 2.75
N LEU A 74 35.55 -8.37 2.28
CA LEU A 74 35.78 -7.06 2.88
C LEU A 74 35.16 -6.97 4.28
N VAL A 75 33.94 -7.51 4.44
CA VAL A 75 33.28 -7.57 5.76
C VAL A 75 34.08 -8.42 6.74
N LEU A 76 34.53 -9.63 6.34
CA LEU A 76 35.34 -10.49 7.21
C LEU A 76 36.68 -9.85 7.56
N ALA A 77 37.34 -9.17 6.61
CA ALA A 77 38.60 -8.47 6.87
C ALA A 77 38.42 -7.27 7.83
N GLY A 78 37.30 -6.55 7.72
CA GLY A 78 36.97 -5.44 8.62
C GLY A 78 36.42 -5.88 9.98
N TRP A 79 35.83 -7.08 10.07
CA TRP A 79 35.20 -7.61 11.28
C TRP A 79 36.20 -7.88 12.41
N SER A 80 37.39 -8.35 12.05
CA SER A 80 38.48 -8.62 13.00
C SER A 80 39.41 -7.40 13.21
N GLY A 81 39.11 -6.26 12.57
CA GLY A 81 39.88 -5.01 12.64
C GLY A 81 39.13 -3.86 13.34
N PRO A 82 39.75 -2.67 13.50
CA PRO A 82 39.13 -1.50 14.13
C PRO A 82 38.09 -0.78 13.24
N ASP A 83 38.03 -1.12 11.96
CA ASP A 83 37.35 -0.34 10.92
C ASP A 83 35.85 -0.73 10.79
N THR A 84 35.13 -0.57 11.90
CA THR A 84 33.72 -0.96 12.02
C THR A 84 32.80 -0.14 11.09
N ASP A 85 33.20 1.09 10.76
CA ASP A 85 32.44 1.98 9.89
C ASP A 85 32.41 1.50 8.43
N LEU A 86 33.52 0.92 7.95
CA LEU A 86 33.58 0.26 6.65
C LEU A 86 32.59 -0.91 6.58
N VAL A 87 32.57 -1.77 7.61
CA VAL A 87 31.65 -2.91 7.70
C VAL A 87 30.20 -2.44 7.69
N ARG A 88 29.87 -1.44 8.53
CA ARG A 88 28.51 -0.86 8.59
C ARG A 88 28.09 -0.27 7.23
N GLY A 89 29.01 0.43 6.55
CA GLY A 89 28.79 0.98 5.22
C GLY A 89 28.49 -0.09 4.17
N LEU A 90 29.25 -1.20 4.16
CA LEU A 90 29.05 -2.33 3.24
C LEU A 90 27.71 -3.04 3.49
N LEU A 91 27.35 -3.28 4.75
CA LEU A 91 26.06 -3.88 5.10
C LEU A 91 24.90 -2.98 4.67
N GLY A 92 24.98 -1.68 4.96
CA GLY A 92 23.95 -0.71 4.54
C GLY A 92 23.83 -0.58 3.02
N ALA A 93 24.95 -0.62 2.29
CA ALA A 93 24.94 -0.60 0.83
C ALA A 93 24.29 -1.85 0.23
N HIS A 94 24.53 -3.02 0.81
CA HIS A 94 23.90 -4.27 0.37
C HIS A 94 22.40 -4.29 0.68
N LEU A 95 21.99 -3.82 1.86
CA LEU A 95 20.57 -3.70 2.22
C LEU A 95 19.83 -2.81 1.20
N ARG A 96 20.36 -1.62 0.90
CA ARG A 96 19.77 -0.73 -0.12
C ARG A 96 19.67 -1.37 -1.50
N ARG A 97 20.64 -2.22 -1.87
CA ARG A 97 20.62 -2.96 -3.14
C ARG A 97 19.49 -4.00 -3.15
N LEU A 98 19.30 -4.73 -2.05
CA LEU A 98 18.21 -5.71 -1.91
C LEU A 98 16.84 -5.01 -1.94
N GLU A 99 16.69 -3.90 -1.23
CA GLU A 99 15.43 -3.12 -1.20
C GLU A 99 15.08 -2.58 -2.59
N ARG A 100 16.08 -2.08 -3.33
CA ARG A 100 15.89 -1.63 -4.71
C ARG A 100 15.46 -2.78 -5.62
N GLY A 101 16.15 -3.92 -5.54
CA GLY A 101 15.79 -5.11 -6.32
C GLY A 101 14.39 -5.64 -5.99
N LEU A 102 13.97 -5.59 -4.73
CA LEU A 102 12.60 -5.96 -4.34
C LEU A 102 11.56 -4.99 -4.92
N THR A 103 11.87 -3.70 -4.90
CA THR A 103 11.00 -2.66 -5.48
C THR A 103 10.87 -2.83 -6.99
N GLU A 104 11.97 -3.06 -7.69
CA GLU A 104 12.01 -3.33 -9.13
C GLU A 104 11.21 -4.60 -9.47
N ALA A 105 11.47 -5.71 -8.76
CA ALA A 105 10.75 -6.97 -8.97
C ALA A 105 9.23 -6.81 -8.74
N ARG A 106 8.83 -6.12 -7.66
CA ARG A 106 7.41 -5.82 -7.41
C ARG A 106 6.80 -4.98 -8.55
N GLY A 107 7.54 -4.03 -9.08
CA GLY A 107 7.14 -3.23 -10.24
C GLY A 107 6.96 -4.07 -11.50
N GLU A 108 7.88 -4.99 -11.79
CA GLU A 108 7.78 -5.91 -12.93
C GLU A 108 6.57 -6.86 -12.81
N PHE A 109 6.37 -7.48 -11.65
CA PHE A 109 5.19 -8.31 -11.40
C PHE A 109 3.90 -7.52 -11.55
N SER A 110 3.86 -6.29 -11.03
CA SER A 110 2.72 -5.38 -11.20
C SER A 110 2.45 -5.05 -12.67
N ALA A 111 3.49 -4.92 -13.50
CA ALA A 111 3.35 -4.68 -14.94
C ALA A 111 2.85 -5.92 -15.68
N LEU A 112 3.29 -7.12 -15.29
CA LEU A 112 2.81 -8.39 -15.84
C LEU A 112 1.33 -8.62 -15.50
N GLU A 113 0.93 -8.36 -14.25
CA GLU A 113 -0.48 -8.38 -13.84
C GLU A 113 -1.30 -7.39 -14.69
N ALA A 114 -0.82 -6.18 -14.91
CA ALA A 114 -1.50 -5.21 -15.77
C ALA A 114 -1.64 -5.67 -17.24
N LEU A 115 -0.67 -6.43 -17.77
CA LEU A 115 -0.76 -7.01 -19.11
C LEU A 115 -1.77 -8.16 -19.16
N LEU A 116 -1.83 -8.98 -18.11
CA LEU A 116 -2.84 -10.04 -17.97
C LEU A 116 -4.24 -9.43 -17.83
N ASP A 117 -4.40 -8.39 -17.02
CA ASP A 117 -5.67 -7.67 -16.86
C ASP A 117 -6.14 -7.06 -18.17
N ARG A 118 -5.27 -6.44 -18.98
CA ARG A 118 -5.62 -5.96 -20.32
C ARG A 118 -6.03 -7.06 -21.29
N ARG A 119 -5.57 -8.30 -21.06
CA ARG A 119 -5.91 -9.44 -21.91
C ARG A 119 -7.23 -10.08 -21.48
N GLU A 120 -7.45 -10.20 -20.17
CA GLU A 120 -8.67 -10.78 -19.58
C GLU A 120 -9.85 -9.81 -19.61
N ASN A 121 -9.55 -8.51 -19.44
CA ASN A 121 -10.46 -7.39 -19.58
C ASN A 121 -9.91 -6.48 -20.69
N PRO A 122 -10.09 -6.85 -21.98
CA PRO A 122 -9.70 -5.97 -23.08
C PRO A 122 -10.30 -4.59 -22.81
N MET A 123 -9.44 -3.56 -22.78
CA MET A 123 -9.88 -2.17 -22.67
C MET A 123 -10.83 -1.89 -23.84
N THR A 124 -12.11 -2.08 -23.56
CA THR A 124 -13.19 -1.74 -24.47
C THR A 124 -13.56 -0.31 -24.17
N ALA A 125 -13.00 0.60 -24.97
CA ALA A 125 -13.86 1.56 -25.64
C ALA A 125 -14.74 0.76 -26.63
N SER A 126 -15.62 -0.10 -26.11
CA SER A 126 -16.69 -0.66 -26.92
C SER A 126 -17.70 0.47 -27.05
N PRO A 127 -18.28 0.72 -28.23
CA PRO A 127 -19.55 1.42 -28.26
C PRO A 127 -20.49 0.70 -27.27
N LEU A 128 -21.06 1.45 -26.32
CA LEU A 128 -22.08 0.95 -25.39
C LEU A 128 -23.22 0.38 -26.24
N THR A 129 -23.20 -0.94 -26.41
CA THR A 129 -24.19 -1.65 -27.25
C THR A 129 -25.34 -2.18 -26.39
N GLY A 130 -25.17 -2.17 -25.06
CA GLY A 130 -26.15 -2.60 -24.08
C GLY A 130 -26.87 -1.44 -23.42
N ILE A 131 -28.17 -1.61 -23.19
CA ILE A 131 -28.95 -0.79 -22.27
C ILE A 131 -28.72 -1.36 -20.87
N VAL A 132 -28.13 -0.59 -19.96
CA VAL A 132 -28.04 -0.98 -18.55
C VAL A 132 -29.29 -0.46 -17.84
N ARG A 133 -29.94 -1.31 -17.06
CA ARG A 133 -31.03 -0.92 -16.15
C ARG A 133 -30.84 -1.61 -14.82
N LEU A 134 -30.83 -0.83 -13.75
CA LEU A 134 -30.62 -1.33 -12.40
C LEU A 134 -31.60 -0.62 -11.46
N SER A 135 -32.39 -1.41 -10.72
CA SER A 135 -33.23 -0.89 -9.64
C SER A 135 -32.46 -0.98 -8.33
N LEU A 136 -32.37 0.13 -7.62
CA LEU A 136 -31.57 0.32 -6.41
C LEU A 136 -32.47 0.83 -5.28
N SER A 137 -32.07 0.62 -4.03
CA SER A 137 -32.66 1.37 -2.90
C SER A 137 -32.25 2.84 -2.99
N ALA A 138 -33.23 3.75 -2.90
CA ALA A 138 -32.97 5.18 -2.99
C ALA A 138 -32.05 5.68 -1.87
N SER A 139 -32.29 5.25 -0.62
CA SER A 139 -31.44 5.59 0.52
C SER A 139 -30.06 4.96 0.46
N ALA A 140 -29.94 3.72 -0.02
CA ALA A 140 -28.64 3.08 -0.19
C ALA A 140 -27.80 3.79 -1.26
N LEU A 141 -28.41 4.18 -2.39
CA LEU A 141 -27.73 4.97 -3.41
C LEU A 141 -27.37 6.37 -2.89
N ALA A 142 -28.26 7.04 -2.16
CA ALA A 142 -27.98 8.34 -1.57
C ALA A 142 -26.76 8.28 -0.63
N GLY A 143 -26.74 7.30 0.28
CA GLY A 143 -25.62 7.08 1.19
C GLY A 143 -24.32 6.71 0.48
N ALA A 144 -24.38 6.01 -0.65
CA ALA A 144 -23.21 5.68 -1.45
C ALA A 144 -22.66 6.90 -2.20
N LEU A 145 -23.52 7.75 -2.77
CA LEU A 145 -23.11 9.01 -3.40
C LEU A 145 -22.50 9.96 -2.37
N ASP A 146 -23.11 10.10 -1.20
CA ASP A 146 -22.58 10.91 -0.08
C ASP A 146 -21.21 10.40 0.38
N ALA A 147 -21.03 9.08 0.42
CA ALA A 147 -19.77 8.45 0.82
C ALA A 147 -18.62 8.69 -0.16
N VAL A 148 -18.88 8.99 -1.45
CA VAL A 148 -17.81 9.16 -2.46
C VAL A 148 -17.64 10.57 -2.98
N ARG A 149 -18.67 11.42 -2.89
CA ARG A 149 -18.71 12.73 -3.54
C ARG A 149 -17.56 13.66 -3.15
N PHE A 150 -17.08 13.56 -1.92
CA PHE A 150 -15.99 14.38 -1.40
C PHE A 150 -14.65 14.11 -2.14
N ALA A 151 -14.44 12.91 -2.70
CA ALA A 151 -13.21 12.53 -3.35
C ALA A 151 -13.12 12.92 -4.85
N VAL A 152 -14.14 13.59 -5.39
CA VAL A 152 -14.15 14.04 -6.80
C VAL A 152 -13.17 15.21 -6.99
N ALA A 153 -12.37 15.17 -8.06
CA ALA A 153 -11.46 16.25 -8.38
C ALA A 153 -12.20 17.51 -8.84
N THR A 154 -11.72 18.66 -8.40
CA THR A 154 -12.18 19.99 -8.87
C THR A 154 -11.21 20.64 -9.86
N ASP A 155 -10.10 19.95 -10.16
CA ASP A 155 -9.04 20.43 -11.04
C ASP A 155 -9.49 20.37 -12.51
N PRO A 156 -9.61 21.53 -13.19
CA PRO A 156 -10.02 21.57 -14.60
C PRO A 156 -9.03 20.90 -15.54
N GLU A 157 -7.76 20.69 -15.13
CA GLU A 157 -6.76 19.97 -15.92
C GLU A 157 -6.96 18.44 -15.89
N LEU A 158 -7.81 17.94 -14.97
CA LEU A 158 -8.10 16.52 -14.80
C LEU A 158 -9.59 16.22 -15.02
N PRO A 159 -10.15 16.48 -16.22
CA PRO A 159 -11.58 16.33 -16.48
C PRO A 159 -12.05 14.87 -16.33
N MET A 160 -11.17 13.88 -16.50
CA MET A 160 -11.47 12.46 -16.25
C MET A 160 -11.74 12.13 -14.77
N LEU A 161 -11.37 13.03 -13.85
CA LEU A 161 -11.59 12.90 -12.41
C LEU A 161 -12.70 13.84 -11.90
N GLY A 162 -13.29 14.65 -12.78
CA GLY A 162 -14.38 15.59 -12.47
C GLY A 162 -15.76 14.94 -12.32
N GLY A 163 -15.81 13.63 -12.04
CA GLY A 163 -17.03 12.85 -11.93
C GLY A 163 -16.87 11.63 -11.04
N VAL A 164 -17.94 10.86 -10.93
CA VAL A 164 -17.99 9.59 -10.19
C VAL A 164 -18.14 8.47 -11.19
N LEU A 165 -17.26 7.47 -11.12
CA LEU A 165 -17.38 6.25 -11.89
C LEU A 165 -18.52 5.40 -11.31
N PHE A 166 -19.47 5.02 -12.16
CA PHE A 166 -20.50 4.04 -11.89
C PHE A 166 -20.09 2.75 -12.60
N ASP A 167 -19.79 1.73 -11.82
CA ASP A 167 -19.31 0.44 -12.28
C ASP A 167 -20.35 -0.62 -11.93
N VAL A 168 -21.12 -1.02 -12.94
CA VAL A 168 -22.25 -1.94 -12.82
C VAL A 168 -21.77 -3.35 -13.11
N ASP A 169 -21.84 -4.22 -12.12
CA ASP A 169 -21.37 -5.61 -12.19
C ASP A 169 -22.47 -6.55 -11.67
N GLY A 170 -23.27 -7.10 -12.59
CA GLY A 170 -24.47 -7.86 -12.27
C GLY A 170 -25.46 -7.04 -11.45
N ASP A 171 -25.92 -7.60 -10.33
CA ASP A 171 -26.88 -7.00 -9.40
C ASP A 171 -26.22 -6.05 -8.38
N ALA A 172 -25.15 -5.36 -8.77
CA ALA A 172 -24.50 -4.37 -7.91
C ALA A 172 -23.96 -3.19 -8.69
N LEU A 173 -24.09 -2.02 -8.09
CA LEU A 173 -23.46 -0.79 -8.52
C LEU A 173 -22.34 -0.45 -7.55
N ARG A 174 -21.13 -0.26 -8.06
CA ARG A 174 -20.05 0.41 -7.33
C ARG A 174 -19.92 1.83 -7.82
N VAL A 175 -19.87 2.77 -6.89
CA VAL A 175 -19.58 4.17 -7.17
C VAL A 175 -18.18 4.49 -6.66
N VAL A 176 -17.37 5.16 -7.48
CA VAL A 176 -15.96 5.44 -7.17
C VAL A 176 -15.61 6.88 -7.56
N ALA A 177 -14.93 7.58 -6.67
CA ALA A 177 -14.39 8.92 -6.93
C ALA A 177 -12.94 9.01 -6.48
N THR A 178 -12.12 9.79 -7.18
CA THR A 178 -10.72 10.05 -6.82
C THR A 178 -10.23 11.38 -7.38
N ASP A 179 -9.24 11.96 -6.71
CA ASP A 179 -8.53 13.18 -7.12
C ASP A 179 -7.01 12.98 -7.26
N ARG A 180 -6.56 11.72 -7.35
CA ARG A 180 -5.16 11.24 -7.30
C ARG A 180 -4.55 11.12 -5.90
N TYR A 181 -5.09 11.81 -4.90
CA TYR A 181 -4.54 11.84 -3.53
C TYR A 181 -5.43 11.12 -2.53
N ARG A 182 -6.71 10.98 -2.86
CA ARG A 182 -7.68 10.16 -2.15
C ARG A 182 -8.56 9.41 -3.12
N MET A 183 -9.17 8.34 -2.63
CA MET A 183 -10.18 7.59 -3.34
C MET A 183 -11.28 7.20 -2.38
N ALA A 184 -12.53 7.20 -2.83
CA ALA A 184 -13.66 6.68 -2.08
C ALA A 184 -14.45 5.70 -2.94
N VAL A 185 -14.85 4.59 -2.33
CA VAL A 185 -15.59 3.50 -2.97
C VAL A 185 -16.80 3.18 -2.11
N ALA A 186 -17.97 3.04 -2.72
CA ALA A 186 -19.16 2.52 -2.06
C ALA A 186 -19.88 1.52 -2.98
N ARG A 187 -20.51 0.50 -2.38
CA ARG A 187 -21.26 -0.52 -3.10
C ARG A 187 -22.73 -0.46 -2.73
N VAL A 188 -23.59 -0.55 -3.73
CA VAL A 188 -25.04 -0.62 -3.58
C VAL A 188 -25.52 -1.91 -4.24
N ALA A 189 -26.28 -2.71 -3.49
CA ALA A 189 -26.99 -3.84 -4.06
C ALA A 189 -28.14 -3.35 -4.93
N GLY A 190 -28.29 -3.97 -6.09
CA GLY A 190 -29.34 -3.69 -7.05
C GLY A 190 -30.05 -4.94 -7.51
N ALA A 191 -30.93 -4.76 -8.48
CA ALA A 191 -31.54 -5.85 -9.23
C ALA A 191 -31.83 -5.41 -10.66
N GLY A 192 -31.86 -6.38 -11.58
CA GLY A 192 -32.42 -6.19 -12.92
C GLY A 192 -31.41 -6.04 -14.04
N HIS A 193 -30.10 -6.06 -13.74
CA HIS A 193 -29.06 -6.06 -14.77
C HIS A 193 -28.47 -7.46 -14.95
N GLY A 194 -28.88 -8.15 -16.02
CA GLY A 194 -28.34 -9.45 -16.43
C GLY A 194 -27.27 -9.37 -17.53
N GLY A 195 -26.80 -8.16 -17.87
CA GLY A 195 -25.84 -7.92 -18.95
C GLY A 195 -24.38 -8.05 -18.52
N PRO A 196 -23.42 -7.84 -19.45
CA PRO A 196 -22.02 -7.72 -19.10
C PRO A 196 -21.79 -6.55 -18.15
N ARG A 197 -20.64 -6.56 -17.48
CA ARG A 197 -20.20 -5.44 -16.64
C ARG A 197 -19.99 -4.19 -17.49
N GLU A 198 -20.47 -3.05 -17.01
CA GLU A 198 -20.41 -1.77 -17.73
C GLU A 198 -19.92 -0.66 -16.80
N GLN A 199 -19.09 0.24 -17.34
CA GLN A 199 -18.52 1.37 -16.61
C GLN A 199 -18.91 2.68 -17.27
N VAL A 200 -19.43 3.62 -16.47
CA VAL A 200 -19.80 4.95 -16.94
C VAL A 200 -19.34 6.03 -15.97
N LEU A 201 -18.66 7.04 -16.49
CA LEU A 201 -18.22 8.19 -15.70
C LEU A 201 -19.30 9.28 -15.71
N VAL A 202 -19.90 9.54 -14.55
CA VAL A 202 -21.01 10.49 -14.38
C VAL A 202 -20.46 11.83 -13.88
N PRO A 203 -20.67 12.96 -14.58
CA PRO A 203 -20.16 14.26 -14.16
C PRO A 203 -20.67 14.68 -12.77
N ALA A 204 -19.84 15.35 -11.98
CA ALA A 204 -20.19 15.75 -10.61
C ALA A 204 -21.53 16.53 -10.50
N PRO A 205 -21.86 17.51 -11.37
CA PRO A 205 -23.13 18.20 -11.30
C PRO A 205 -24.36 17.29 -11.52
N LEU A 206 -24.20 16.25 -12.35
CA LEU A 206 -25.25 15.27 -12.57
C LEU A 206 -25.40 14.35 -11.35
N VAL A 207 -24.29 13.96 -10.72
CA VAL A 207 -24.29 13.21 -9.47
C VAL A 207 -24.97 14.02 -8.35
N ASP A 208 -24.67 15.31 -8.24
CA ASP A 208 -25.30 16.19 -7.25
C ASP A 208 -26.82 16.30 -7.46
N ALA A 209 -27.24 16.41 -8.73
CA ALA A 209 -28.66 16.41 -9.08
C ALA A 209 -29.36 15.06 -8.82
N MET A 210 -28.67 13.95 -9.07
CA MET A 210 -29.12 12.59 -8.71
C MET A 210 -29.29 12.48 -7.19
N ARG A 211 -28.30 12.91 -6.42
CA ARG A 211 -28.37 12.88 -4.96
C ARG A 211 -29.52 13.71 -4.39
N ALA A 212 -29.79 14.89 -4.97
CA ALA A 212 -30.91 15.76 -4.57
C ALA A 212 -32.30 15.21 -4.97
N LEU A 213 -32.34 14.24 -5.87
CA LEU A 213 -33.55 13.54 -6.28
C LEU A 213 -33.91 12.39 -5.33
N LEU A 214 -32.89 11.73 -4.77
CA LEU A 214 -33.03 10.59 -3.87
C LEU A 214 -33.51 11.03 -2.47
N GLY A 215 -34.53 10.33 -1.96
CA GLY A 215 -35.02 10.46 -0.59
C GLY A 215 -34.63 9.26 0.28
N ASP A 216 -35.20 9.22 1.49
CA ASP A 216 -34.87 8.20 2.50
C ASP A 216 -35.53 6.83 2.24
N ASP A 217 -36.57 6.79 1.41
CA ASP A 217 -37.34 5.58 1.09
C ASP A 217 -37.63 5.44 -0.40
N GLY A 218 -37.84 4.20 -0.84
CA GLY A 218 -38.26 3.84 -2.19
C GLY A 218 -37.17 3.26 -3.08
N ALA A 219 -37.54 3.02 -4.34
CA ALA A 219 -36.66 2.51 -5.38
C ALA A 219 -36.15 3.66 -6.26
N ALA A 220 -34.93 3.51 -6.75
CA ALA A 220 -34.30 4.39 -7.72
C ALA A 220 -33.85 3.54 -8.93
N ASP A 221 -34.41 3.85 -10.09
CA ASP A 221 -34.11 3.15 -11.34
C ASP A 221 -33.02 3.92 -12.09
N PHE A 222 -31.84 3.31 -12.14
CA PHE A 222 -30.69 3.78 -12.90
C PHE A 222 -30.71 3.17 -14.29
N ALA A 223 -30.51 4.01 -15.31
CA ALA A 223 -30.41 3.56 -16.69
C ALA A 223 -29.27 4.23 -17.45
N LEU A 224 -28.55 3.43 -18.24
CA LEU A 224 -27.55 3.87 -19.21
C LEU A 224 -28.00 3.45 -20.61
N GLU A 225 -28.23 4.43 -21.47
CA GLU A 225 -28.62 4.22 -22.87
C GLU A 225 -27.67 5.01 -23.77
N GLY A 226 -26.67 4.32 -24.35
CA GLY A 226 -25.58 4.97 -25.07
C GLY A 226 -24.80 5.90 -24.15
N ASP A 227 -24.70 7.19 -24.50
CA ASP A 227 -23.99 8.19 -23.70
C ASP A 227 -24.86 8.88 -22.63
N ARG A 228 -26.16 8.57 -22.59
CA ARG A 228 -27.11 9.21 -21.70
C ARG A 228 -27.33 8.40 -20.43
N VAL A 229 -27.06 9.04 -19.30
CA VAL A 229 -27.29 8.50 -17.96
C VAL A 229 -28.60 9.07 -17.43
N THR A 230 -29.46 8.21 -16.88
CA THR A 230 -30.74 8.57 -16.27
C THR A 230 -30.84 7.98 -14.88
N LEU A 231 -31.41 8.75 -13.95
CA LEU A 231 -31.91 8.24 -12.67
C LEU A 231 -33.36 8.69 -12.49
N GLU A 232 -34.23 7.74 -12.15
CA GLU A 232 -35.64 7.95 -11.84
C GLU A 232 -35.92 7.49 -10.41
N ALA A 233 -36.65 8.29 -9.63
CA ALA A 233 -37.16 7.88 -8.32
C ALA A 233 -38.59 8.41 -8.15
N GLY A 234 -39.56 7.51 -8.12
CA GLY A 234 -40.97 7.85 -8.18
C GLY A 234 -41.30 8.60 -9.48
N GLU A 235 -41.88 9.81 -9.37
CA GLU A 235 -42.23 10.65 -10.53
C GLU A 235 -41.11 11.61 -10.97
N ARG A 236 -40.00 11.66 -10.21
CA ARG A 236 -38.89 12.58 -10.48
C ARG A 236 -37.84 11.86 -11.33
N ARG A 237 -37.30 12.59 -12.31
CA ARG A 237 -36.22 12.11 -13.18
C ARG A 237 -35.13 13.16 -13.33
N VAL A 238 -33.88 12.71 -13.31
CA VAL A 238 -32.73 13.49 -13.78
C VAL A 238 -32.00 12.72 -14.86
N SER A 239 -31.42 13.42 -15.82
CA SER A 239 -30.65 12.80 -16.88
C SER A 239 -29.60 13.75 -17.42
N GLY A 240 -28.51 13.21 -17.93
CA GLY A 240 -27.46 13.98 -18.58
C GLY A 240 -26.50 13.07 -19.36
N GLU A 241 -25.46 13.67 -19.92
CA GLU A 241 -24.44 12.97 -20.67
C GLU A 241 -23.32 12.50 -19.74
N ARG A 242 -22.77 11.32 -20.03
CA ARG A 242 -21.56 10.82 -19.37
C ARG A 242 -20.33 11.66 -19.78
N LEU A 243 -19.28 11.60 -18.98
CA LEU A 243 -17.96 12.07 -19.42
C LEU A 243 -17.36 11.06 -20.39
N ALA A 244 -16.89 11.55 -21.54
CA ALA A 244 -16.20 10.76 -22.55
C ALA A 244 -14.71 10.60 -22.22
N HIS A 245 -14.42 10.19 -21.00
CA HIS A 245 -13.06 9.99 -20.48
C HIS A 245 -12.94 8.65 -19.77
N ASP A 246 -11.74 8.08 -19.80
CA ASP A 246 -11.41 6.87 -19.08
C ASP A 246 -11.09 7.17 -17.61
N PHE A 247 -11.72 6.44 -16.70
CA PHE A 247 -11.43 6.54 -15.27
C PHE A 247 -10.23 5.64 -14.91
N PRO A 248 -9.35 6.04 -13.98
CA PRO A 248 -8.24 5.20 -13.54
C PRO A 248 -8.71 3.82 -13.03
N ASP A 249 -7.90 2.78 -13.25
CA ASP A 249 -8.23 1.44 -12.75
C ASP A 249 -8.09 1.37 -11.22
N TYR A 250 -9.22 1.59 -10.56
CA TYR A 250 -9.33 1.64 -9.10
C TYR A 250 -9.23 0.24 -8.46
N ARG A 251 -9.45 -0.84 -9.22
CA ARG A 251 -9.58 -2.21 -8.68
C ARG A 251 -8.30 -2.69 -8.03
N ARG A 252 -7.15 -2.21 -8.51
CA ARG A 252 -5.83 -2.47 -7.94
C ARG A 252 -5.69 -1.92 -6.52
N LEU A 253 -6.38 -0.82 -6.23
CA LEU A 253 -6.36 -0.14 -4.93
C LEU A 253 -7.40 -0.72 -3.95
N VAL A 254 -8.39 -1.48 -4.42
CA VAL A 254 -9.35 -2.17 -3.56
C VAL A 254 -8.73 -3.36 -2.82
N ARG A 255 -7.70 -3.99 -3.40
CA ARG A 255 -7.02 -5.18 -2.85
C ARG A 255 -5.72 -4.83 -2.10
N LEU A 256 -5.73 -3.81 -1.25
CA LEU A 256 -4.56 -3.52 -0.43
C LEU A 256 -4.33 -4.67 0.58
N PRO A 257 -3.07 -5.12 0.77
CA PRO A 257 -2.76 -6.15 1.75
C PRO A 257 -3.14 -5.67 3.14
N SER A 258 -3.73 -6.58 3.93
CA SER A 258 -4.27 -6.25 5.25
C SER A 258 -3.21 -5.63 6.16
N GLY A 259 -3.56 -4.46 6.68
CA GLY A 259 -2.73 -3.66 7.55
C GLY A 259 -3.01 -3.86 9.04
N ARG A 260 -2.41 -3.01 9.87
CA ARG A 260 -2.81 -2.87 11.28
C ARG A 260 -4.15 -2.14 11.32
N ARG A 261 -5.20 -2.80 11.84
CA ARG A 261 -6.56 -2.23 11.96
C ARG A 261 -6.77 -1.69 13.37
N VAL A 262 -7.23 -0.45 13.47
CA VAL A 262 -7.54 0.24 14.73
C VAL A 262 -8.95 0.81 14.65
N VAL A 263 -9.78 0.53 15.64
CA VAL A 263 -11.13 1.11 15.74
C VAL A 263 -11.03 2.46 16.43
N VAL A 264 -11.63 3.48 15.83
CA VAL A 264 -11.67 4.84 16.38
C VAL A 264 -13.11 5.30 16.61
N ASP A 265 -13.32 6.05 17.69
CA ASP A 265 -14.53 6.84 17.91
C ASP A 265 -14.41 8.13 17.11
N VAL A 266 -15.30 8.32 16.13
CA VAL A 266 -15.22 9.42 15.16
C VAL A 266 -15.38 10.79 15.81
N PRO A 267 -16.34 11.02 16.73
CA PRO A 267 -16.45 12.31 17.43
C PRO A 267 -15.16 12.69 18.18
N GLY A 268 -14.64 11.79 19.01
CA GLY A 268 -13.42 12.04 19.78
C GLY A 268 -12.18 12.18 18.90
N PHE A 269 -12.06 11.35 17.85
CA PHE A 269 -10.92 11.42 16.94
C PHE A 269 -10.93 12.68 16.07
N ARG A 270 -12.12 13.13 15.63
CA ARG A 270 -12.29 14.39 14.91
C ARG A 270 -11.89 15.58 15.79
N GLU A 271 -12.32 15.61 17.04
CA GLU A 271 -11.91 16.65 18.00
C GLU A 271 -10.39 16.66 18.19
N ALA A 272 -9.77 15.47 18.32
CA ALA A 272 -8.32 15.33 18.43
C ALA A 272 -7.57 15.81 17.17
N LEU A 273 -8.12 15.57 15.97
CA LEU A 273 -7.56 16.08 14.72
C LEU A 273 -7.69 17.60 14.60
N GLU A 274 -8.83 18.18 15.00
CA GLU A 274 -9.06 19.63 14.91
C GLU A 274 -8.22 20.41 15.92
N ALA A 275 -8.05 19.89 17.14
CA ALA A 275 -7.22 20.49 18.18
C ALA A 275 -5.73 20.11 18.09
N GLY A 276 -5.41 19.06 17.34
CA GLY A 276 -4.08 18.45 17.28
C GLY A 276 -3.08 19.21 16.42
N PRO A 277 -1.77 18.92 16.60
CA PRO A 277 -0.67 19.60 15.89
C PRO A 277 -0.74 19.38 14.37
N VAL A 278 -0.45 20.41 13.59
CA VAL A 278 -0.40 20.39 12.11
C VAL A 278 1.04 20.54 11.66
N ARG A 279 1.44 19.80 10.63
CA ARG A 279 2.62 20.13 9.82
C ARG A 279 2.22 20.71 8.49
N VAL A 280 2.95 21.73 8.05
CA VAL A 280 2.75 22.30 6.73
C VAL A 280 3.66 21.56 5.76
N ALA A 281 3.08 20.74 4.89
CA ALA A 281 3.81 20.16 3.77
C ALA A 281 3.76 21.13 2.59
N GLU A 282 4.93 21.49 2.06
CA GLU A 282 5.00 22.18 0.77
C GLU A 282 4.45 21.26 -0.32
N ALA A 283 3.69 21.83 -1.25
CA ALA A 283 3.19 21.03 -2.34
C ALA A 283 4.35 20.60 -3.23
N GLY A 284 4.55 19.28 -3.39
CA GLY A 284 5.59 18.72 -4.26
C GLY A 284 5.46 19.08 -5.75
N GLU A 285 4.38 19.77 -6.15
CA GLU A 285 4.17 20.31 -7.50
C GLU A 285 4.15 21.85 -7.46
N PRO A 286 4.87 22.55 -8.37
CA PRO A 286 4.88 24.01 -8.43
C PRO A 286 3.48 24.59 -8.63
N GLY A 287 3.10 25.57 -7.80
CA GLY A 287 1.84 26.32 -7.94
C GLY A 287 0.68 25.84 -7.06
N ARG A 288 0.91 24.85 -6.19
CA ARG A 288 -0.11 24.34 -5.29
C ARG A 288 0.08 24.84 -3.86
N ALA A 289 -1.04 25.09 -3.19
CA ALA A 289 -1.06 25.62 -1.83
C ALA A 289 -0.44 24.64 -0.82
N ALA A 290 0.20 25.19 0.21
CA ALA A 290 0.61 24.46 1.40
C ALA A 290 -0.57 23.70 2.00
N ARG A 291 -0.30 22.51 2.55
CA ARG A 291 -1.31 21.61 3.10
C ARG A 291 -1.06 21.28 4.55
N ASP A 292 -2.13 21.23 5.30
CA ASP A 292 -2.13 20.83 6.69
C ASP A 292 -2.08 19.30 6.76
N VAL A 293 -0.98 18.76 7.27
CA VAL A 293 -0.73 17.33 7.43
C VAL A 293 -0.89 16.97 8.91
N SER A 294 -1.65 15.90 9.17
CA SER A 294 -1.70 15.25 10.48
C SER A 294 -0.84 14.01 10.44
N VAL A 295 0.06 13.87 11.41
CA VAL A 295 0.87 12.66 11.57
C VAL A 295 0.16 11.74 12.54
N LEU A 296 -0.14 10.53 12.06
CA LEU A 296 -0.85 9.52 12.82
C LEU A 296 0.13 8.42 13.24
N ALA A 297 0.21 8.18 14.54
CA ALA A 297 0.90 7.03 15.10
C ALA A 297 -0.11 6.11 15.80
N THR A 298 0.27 4.85 15.99
CA THR A 298 -0.50 3.94 16.84
C THR A 298 0.27 3.69 18.13
N ALA A 299 -0.29 4.12 19.25
CA ALA A 299 0.29 3.94 20.58
C ALA A 299 0.34 2.46 21.00
N ASP A 300 1.11 2.19 22.07
CA ASP A 300 1.28 0.85 22.65
C ASP A 300 -0.02 0.22 23.16
N ASP A 301 -0.97 1.06 23.58
CA ASP A 301 -2.31 0.64 24.00
C ASP A 301 -3.25 0.33 22.81
N GLY A 302 -2.78 0.55 21.58
CA GLY A 302 -3.51 0.31 20.36
C GLY A 302 -4.39 1.48 19.90
N ALA A 303 -4.34 2.64 20.56
CA ALA A 303 -5.06 3.84 20.13
C ALA A 303 -4.32 4.58 19.01
N VAL A 304 -5.06 5.29 18.15
CA VAL A 304 -4.48 6.22 17.18
C VAL A 304 -4.29 7.58 17.84
N VAL A 305 -3.08 8.12 17.76
CA VAL A 305 -2.71 9.43 18.31
C VAL A 305 -2.25 10.35 17.18
N VAL A 306 -2.52 11.64 17.35
CA VAL A 306 -2.05 12.71 16.44
C VAL A 306 -0.75 13.25 17.00
N CYS A 307 0.37 12.96 16.33
CA CYS A 307 1.72 13.29 16.79
C CYS A 307 2.12 14.72 16.43
N GLY A 308 2.87 15.37 17.34
CA GLY A 308 3.49 16.67 17.12
C GLY A 308 4.92 16.56 16.58
N ASP A 309 5.68 17.65 16.63
CA ASP A 309 7.10 17.63 16.28
C ASP A 309 7.91 16.99 17.41
N GLY A 310 8.45 15.79 17.17
CA GLY A 310 9.33 15.05 18.08
C GLY A 310 8.85 13.63 18.39
N ASP A 311 9.79 12.68 18.29
CA ASP A 311 9.66 11.22 18.46
C ASP A 311 8.81 10.50 17.42
N GLU A 312 9.30 10.52 16.17
CA GLU A 312 8.84 9.61 15.14
C GLU A 312 9.49 8.24 15.34
N ASP A 313 8.69 7.27 15.77
CA ASP A 313 8.99 5.89 15.42
C ASP A 313 8.75 5.78 13.91
N GLY A 314 9.67 5.20 13.14
CA GLY A 314 9.64 5.18 11.66
C GLY A 314 8.45 4.45 10.98
N ASN A 315 7.32 4.31 11.70
CA ASN A 315 6.06 3.74 11.29
C ASN A 315 4.90 4.76 11.26
N ASP A 316 5.16 6.04 11.52
CA ASP A 316 4.17 7.10 11.51
C ASP A 316 3.67 7.42 10.09
N VAL A 317 2.38 7.75 9.97
CA VAL A 317 1.74 8.03 8.67
C VAL A 317 1.24 9.47 8.64
N GLY A 318 1.87 10.29 7.80
CA GLY A 318 1.39 11.64 7.47
C GLY A 318 0.25 11.59 6.47
N VAL A 319 -0.89 12.24 6.77
CA VAL A 319 -2.01 12.40 5.83
C VAL A 319 -2.52 13.83 5.81
N ASP A 320 -3.06 14.26 4.67
CA ASP A 320 -3.75 15.55 4.57
C ASP A 320 -4.94 15.59 5.54
N ARG A 321 -4.94 16.58 6.44
CA ARG A 321 -5.94 16.73 7.50
C ARG A 321 -7.32 16.96 6.93
N GLY A 322 -7.44 17.82 5.92
CA GLY A 322 -8.71 18.13 5.28
C GLY A 322 -9.33 16.88 4.68
N PHE A 323 -8.52 16.10 3.96
CA PHE A 323 -8.98 14.86 3.35
C PHE A 323 -9.38 13.80 4.37
N LEU A 324 -8.68 13.72 5.51
CA LEU A 324 -9.05 12.84 6.61
C LEU A 324 -10.38 13.26 7.24
N LEU A 325 -10.57 14.54 7.53
CA LEU A 325 -11.82 15.06 8.10
C LEU A 325 -13.01 14.84 7.16
N ASP A 326 -12.83 15.07 5.86
CA ASP A 326 -13.85 14.80 4.84
C ASP A 326 -14.23 13.32 4.82
N ALA A 327 -13.24 12.41 4.87
CA ALA A 327 -13.49 10.98 4.85
C ALA A 327 -14.21 10.48 6.12
N LEU A 328 -13.86 11.02 7.29
CA LEU A 328 -14.55 10.72 8.55
C LEU A 328 -16.01 11.19 8.50
N ALA A 329 -16.26 12.40 7.98
CA ALA A 329 -17.61 12.94 7.85
C ALA A 329 -18.46 12.14 6.85
N ALA A 330 -17.90 11.81 5.67
CA ALA A 330 -18.59 11.06 4.61
C ALA A 330 -18.94 9.62 5.03
N ALA A 331 -18.16 9.03 5.94
CA ALA A 331 -18.44 7.68 6.42
C ALA A 331 -19.76 7.59 7.23
N GLY A 332 -20.19 8.67 7.89
CA GLY A 332 -21.51 8.77 8.55
C GLY A 332 -21.73 7.73 9.65
N ARG A 333 -20.69 7.36 10.40
CA ARG A 333 -20.72 6.41 11.51
C ARG A 333 -19.94 6.96 12.69
N ASP A 334 -20.37 6.66 13.90
CA ASP A 334 -19.67 7.05 15.13
C ASP A 334 -18.40 6.22 15.37
N ARG A 335 -18.28 5.07 14.72
CA ARG A 335 -17.10 4.21 14.80
C ARG A 335 -16.63 3.78 13.43
N LEU A 336 -15.32 3.90 13.21
CA LEU A 336 -14.66 3.51 11.96
C LEU A 336 -13.41 2.69 12.25
N VAL A 337 -12.94 1.99 11.23
CA VAL A 337 -11.68 1.25 11.27
C VAL A 337 -10.66 1.99 10.42
N LEU A 338 -9.58 2.46 11.05
CA LEU A 338 -8.38 2.94 10.38
C LEU A 338 -7.45 1.75 10.15
N GLU A 339 -7.08 1.51 8.91
CA GLU A 339 -6.21 0.42 8.49
C GLU A 339 -4.92 0.99 7.91
N PHE A 340 -3.84 0.84 8.69
CA PHE A 340 -2.49 1.30 8.37
C PHE A 340 -1.74 0.22 7.61
N GLY A 341 -1.20 0.54 6.44
CA GLY A 341 -0.40 -0.41 5.68
C GLY A 341 0.93 -0.77 6.35
N ALA A 342 1.64 -1.73 5.77
CA ALA A 342 2.88 -2.27 6.35
C ALA A 342 4.08 -1.29 6.32
N ALA A 343 3.96 -0.18 5.60
CA ALA A 343 4.98 0.87 5.52
C ALA A 343 4.31 2.26 5.50
N PRO A 344 4.98 3.32 5.98
CA PRO A 344 4.47 4.70 5.98
C PRO A 344 4.02 5.23 4.61
N THR A 345 4.52 4.65 3.52
CA THR A 345 4.20 5.02 2.14
C THR A 345 2.96 4.30 1.59
N THR A 346 2.35 3.41 2.38
CA THR A 346 1.12 2.70 1.98
C THR A 346 -0.10 3.57 2.28
N PRO A 347 -1.14 3.57 1.41
CA PRO A 347 -2.37 4.30 1.66
C PRO A 347 -3.02 3.94 3.00
N LEU A 348 -3.53 4.95 3.71
CA LEU A 348 -4.39 4.77 4.87
C LEU A 348 -5.79 4.42 4.39
N ALA A 349 -6.34 3.28 4.82
CA ALA A 349 -7.71 2.90 4.53
C ALA A 349 -8.63 3.23 5.70
N ILE A 350 -9.80 3.80 5.40
CA ILE A 350 -10.84 4.19 6.36
C ILE A 350 -12.08 3.38 6.00
N ARG A 351 -12.45 2.43 6.85
CA ARG A 351 -13.54 1.48 6.60
C ARG A 351 -14.64 1.65 7.63
N ARG A 352 -15.87 1.28 7.24
CA ARG A 352 -16.96 1.13 8.20
C ARG A 352 -16.84 -0.19 8.94
N VAL A 353 -17.39 -0.25 10.16
CA VAL A 353 -17.40 -1.48 10.98
C VAL A 353 -18.47 -2.46 10.49
N ASP A 354 -19.57 -1.92 9.94
CA ASP A 354 -20.74 -2.65 9.42
C ASP A 354 -20.64 -3.01 7.93
N ASP A 355 -19.73 -2.38 7.18
CA ASP A 355 -19.60 -2.53 5.74
C ASP A 355 -18.14 -2.35 5.28
N GLU A 356 -17.49 -3.45 4.89
CA GLU A 356 -16.12 -3.42 4.37
C GLU A 356 -16.03 -3.01 2.89
N GLU A 357 -17.15 -3.06 2.15
CA GLU A 357 -17.21 -2.71 0.72
C GLU A 357 -17.29 -1.19 0.50
N THR A 358 -17.66 -0.42 1.54
CA THR A 358 -17.59 1.05 1.55
C THR A 358 -16.38 1.53 2.34
N PHE A 359 -15.45 2.19 1.65
CA PHE A 359 -14.20 2.66 2.27
C PHE A 359 -13.59 3.83 1.51
N SER A 360 -12.72 4.55 2.21
CA SER A 360 -11.91 5.64 1.66
C SER A 360 -10.43 5.29 1.79
N LEU A 361 -9.62 5.71 0.82
CA LEU A 361 -8.16 5.62 0.86
C LEU A 361 -7.58 7.02 0.81
N LEU A 362 -6.58 7.28 1.65
CA LEU A 362 -5.78 8.50 1.63
C LEU A 362 -4.33 8.14 1.32
N MET A 363 -3.76 8.80 0.31
CA MET A 363 -2.34 8.66 0.00
C MET A 363 -1.52 9.36 1.11
N PRO A 364 -0.46 8.71 1.60
CA PRO A 364 0.38 9.33 2.61
C PRO A 364 1.20 10.47 2.02
N VAL A 365 1.41 11.50 2.82
CA VAL A 365 2.30 12.61 2.53
C VAL A 365 3.68 12.24 3.05
N ARG A 366 4.72 12.47 2.24
CA ARG A 366 6.10 12.27 2.70
C ARG A 366 6.39 13.29 3.78
N LEU A 367 6.80 12.81 4.94
CA LEU A 367 7.35 13.62 5.99
C LEU A 367 8.82 13.85 5.61
N ASP A 368 9.23 15.11 5.50
CA ASP A 368 10.64 15.46 5.33
C ASP A 368 11.28 15.41 6.73
N ASP A 369 12.34 14.61 6.89
CA ASP A 369 13.12 14.44 8.12
C ASP A 369 13.80 15.74 8.61
#